data_AF-A0A2S9XFH9-F1
#
_entry.id   AF-A0A2S9XFH9-F1
#
_cell.length_a   1.000
_cell.length_b   1.000
_cell.length_c   1.000
_cell.angle_alpha   90.00
_cell.angle_beta   90.00
_cell.angle_gamma   90.00
#
_symmetry.space_group_name_H-M   'P 1'
#
loop_
_entity.id
_entity.type
_entity.pdbx_description
1 polymer ?
#
loop_
_entity_poly.entity_id
_entity_poly.type
_entity_poly.pdbx_seq_one_letter_code
_entity_poly.pdbx_strand_id
1 'polypeptide(L)'
;MNFQRLVSLTPLAALALCFACENPDPDPLASDAETGAEGDSDSDGDGDDESDTGTDEGVDPDDPDGDGLTNAEEDELGTDPNKADSDDDTYWDSWEVTEGTDPLDYESRIYVGFWPYNPNKDELEQGTWATASHALGSQFPRASFLDQHGDTVEIYDFANFTDNPTNSPTFFVMDVAAQWCGPCHNAADWISGVDSPSTASLQEAYPTVREKVQEGRVFWVTYMVQDAQGDAPTLADAETWASMHPDDKIPIFVDDTQQVLDRYGSGQFPFFFLVDPVMAIEFWAYAGANADPFFPLSLVDEYL
;
A
#
# COMPACT_ATOMS: atom_id res chain seq x y z
N MET A 1 54.97 25.65 3.86
CA MET A 1 55.41 27.05 3.73
C MET A 1 54.54 27.71 2.67
N ASN A 2 53.95 28.86 3.02
CA ASN A 2 53.23 29.83 2.18
C ASN A 2 51.90 29.38 1.55
N PHE A 3 50.85 30.21 1.48
CA PHE A 3 50.36 31.35 2.26
C PHE A 3 48.92 31.59 1.76
N GLN A 4 48.05 32.08 2.64
CA GLN A 4 46.60 32.33 2.44
C GLN A 4 46.25 33.23 1.25
N ARG A 5 45.02 33.10 0.75
CA ARG A 5 44.12 34.25 0.57
C ARG A 5 42.63 33.87 0.64
N LEU A 6 41.99 34.33 1.72
CA LEU A 6 40.55 34.46 1.90
C LEU A 6 39.96 35.45 0.88
N VAL A 7 38.74 35.18 0.40
CA VAL A 7 37.80 36.22 0.00
C VAL A 7 36.52 36.03 0.81
N SER A 8 36.22 37.08 1.58
CA SER A 8 35.03 37.30 2.38
C SER A 8 34.05 38.13 1.56
N LEU A 9 32.76 37.78 1.60
CA LEU A 9 31.65 38.69 1.30
C LEU A 9 30.48 38.31 2.23
N THR A 10 30.15 39.27 3.10
CA THR A 10 29.09 39.29 4.13
C THR A 10 27.72 39.70 3.55
N PRO A 11 26.62 39.58 4.32
CA PRO A 11 25.26 39.36 3.82
C PRO A 11 24.43 40.64 3.66
N LEU A 12 23.31 40.55 2.93
CA LEU A 12 22.22 41.53 2.97
C LEU A 12 21.04 40.98 3.79
N ALA A 13 20.61 41.76 4.77
CA ALA A 13 19.40 41.57 5.56
C ALA A 13 18.46 42.79 5.36
N ALA A 14 17.15 42.54 5.29
CA ALA A 14 16.05 43.48 5.57
C ALA A 14 14.79 42.61 5.78
N LEU A 15 14.39 42.27 7.01
CA LEU A 15 13.60 43.01 8.02
C LEU A 15 12.16 43.37 7.59
N ALA A 16 11.22 42.85 8.40
CA ALA A 16 9.76 42.83 8.32
C ALA A 16 9.05 44.17 8.55
N LEU A 17 7.76 44.26 8.17
CA LEU A 17 6.62 44.46 9.10
C LEU A 17 5.27 44.61 8.38
N CYS A 18 4.24 43.95 8.95
CA CYS A 18 2.81 44.00 8.65
C CYS A 18 2.20 45.42 8.75
N PHE A 19 1.01 45.61 8.17
CA PHE A 19 -0.18 46.09 8.89
C PHE A 19 -1.46 45.85 8.07
N ALA A 20 -2.51 45.44 8.77
CA ALA A 20 -3.86 45.12 8.28
C ALA A 20 -4.76 46.35 8.04
N CYS A 21 -5.84 46.15 7.27
CA CYS A 21 -7.17 46.80 7.36
C CYS A 21 -8.10 45.99 6.42
N GLU A 22 -9.01 45.13 6.88
CA GLU A 22 -10.34 45.36 7.48
C GLU A 22 -11.39 45.94 6.48
N ASN A 23 -12.30 45.05 6.02
CA ASN A 23 -13.69 45.11 5.51
C ASN A 23 -14.47 46.45 5.57
N PRO A 24 -15.55 46.71 4.76
CA PRO A 24 -16.74 45.81 4.63
C PRO A 24 -17.62 45.84 3.35
N ASP A 25 -18.50 44.83 3.22
CA ASP A 25 -19.71 44.79 2.37
C ASP A 25 -20.86 45.66 2.97
N PRO A 26 -21.90 46.10 2.19
CA PRO A 26 -23.09 45.28 1.90
C PRO A 26 -23.82 45.49 0.53
N ASP A 27 -24.56 44.43 0.15
CA ASP A 27 -25.71 44.16 -0.78
C ASP A 27 -26.71 45.36 -1.07
N PRO A 28 -27.78 45.33 -1.94
CA PRO A 28 -28.44 44.19 -2.65
C PRO A 28 -29.25 44.39 -4.00
N LEU A 29 -29.84 43.27 -4.48
CA LEU A 29 -31.10 43.05 -5.27
C LEU A 29 -31.21 43.18 -6.81
N ALA A 30 -31.70 42.10 -7.46
CA ALA A 30 -32.85 41.96 -8.41
C ALA A 30 -32.56 40.95 -9.56
N SER A 31 -33.49 40.23 -10.19
CA SER A 31 -34.81 39.67 -9.89
C SER A 31 -35.15 38.66 -11.01
N ASP A 32 -36.12 37.79 -10.72
CA ASP A 32 -37.06 37.11 -11.62
C ASP A 32 -36.73 35.75 -12.28
N ALA A 33 -37.74 34.90 -12.12
CA ALA A 33 -37.91 33.52 -12.55
C ALA A 33 -38.54 33.41 -13.94
N GLU A 34 -38.41 32.25 -14.57
CA GLU A 34 -39.41 31.71 -15.51
C GLU A 34 -39.39 30.17 -15.47
N THR A 35 -40.55 29.62 -15.77
CA THR A 35 -41.02 28.24 -15.51
C THR A 35 -41.41 27.57 -16.83
N GLY A 36 -41.51 26.23 -16.86
CA GLY A 36 -42.46 25.56 -17.78
C GLY A 36 -41.98 24.30 -18.50
N ALA A 37 -42.55 23.17 -18.11
CA ALA A 37 -42.68 21.91 -18.88
C ALA A 37 -43.85 22.04 -19.91
N GLU A 38 -44.16 21.22 -20.92
CA GLU A 38 -43.88 19.84 -21.39
C GLU A 38 -44.10 19.80 -22.93
N GLY A 39 -43.70 18.72 -23.63
CA GLY A 39 -44.23 18.40 -24.96
C GLY A 39 -43.45 17.37 -25.78
N ASP A 40 -44.09 16.21 -26.03
CA ASP A 40 -43.65 15.03 -26.78
C ASP A 40 -43.87 15.16 -28.32
N SER A 41 -42.93 14.67 -29.15
CA SER A 41 -43.19 14.16 -30.50
C SER A 41 -41.94 13.53 -31.16
N ASP A 42 -42.10 12.31 -31.66
CA ASP A 42 -41.15 11.46 -32.40
C ASP A 42 -40.58 12.09 -33.68
N SER A 43 -39.31 11.78 -34.00
CA SER A 43 -38.83 11.67 -35.40
C SER A 43 -37.53 10.87 -35.47
N ASP A 44 -37.62 9.69 -36.09
CA ASP A 44 -36.50 8.85 -36.50
C ASP A 44 -35.58 9.57 -37.51
N GLY A 45 -34.27 9.32 -37.42
CA GLY A 45 -33.27 9.80 -38.36
C GLY A 45 -31.95 9.05 -38.19
N ASP A 46 -31.84 7.90 -38.85
CA ASP A 46 -30.58 7.18 -39.05
C ASP A 46 -29.51 8.10 -39.67
N GLY A 47 -28.32 8.08 -39.07
CA GLY A 47 -27.14 8.78 -39.54
C GLY A 47 -25.89 8.07 -39.03
N ASP A 48 -25.56 6.96 -39.68
CA ASP A 48 -24.23 6.37 -39.62
C ASP A 48 -23.24 7.32 -40.33
N ASP A 49 -22.29 7.92 -39.61
CA ASP A 49 -20.92 8.13 -40.12
C ASP A 49 -19.93 8.43 -38.98
N GLU A 50 -18.81 7.75 -39.09
CA GLU A 50 -17.68 7.56 -38.20
C GLU A 50 -16.87 8.84 -37.86
N SER A 51 -15.95 8.65 -36.92
CA SER A 51 -14.77 9.47 -36.60
C SER A 51 -14.92 10.57 -35.54
N ASP A 52 -14.90 10.15 -34.28
CA ASP A 52 -14.13 10.89 -33.27
C ASP A 52 -13.00 9.99 -32.77
N THR A 53 -11.88 10.06 -33.49
CA THR A 53 -10.60 9.45 -33.16
C THR A 53 -10.07 10.07 -31.88
N GLY A 54 -10.52 9.55 -30.74
CA GLY A 54 -9.91 9.78 -29.44
C GLY A 54 -8.58 9.03 -29.37
N THR A 55 -7.52 9.69 -29.84
CA THR A 55 -6.10 9.46 -29.51
C THR A 55 -5.77 8.09 -28.90
N ASP A 56 -5.61 7.12 -29.80
CA ASP A 56 -4.77 5.93 -29.67
C ASP A 56 -3.35 6.37 -29.27
N GLU A 57 -3.11 6.40 -27.96
CA GLU A 57 -1.77 6.34 -27.39
C GLU A 57 -1.28 4.90 -27.57
N GLY A 58 -0.84 4.58 -28.79
CA GLY A 58 0.01 3.45 -29.15
C GLY A 58 -0.34 2.11 -28.49
N VAL A 59 -1.53 1.59 -28.73
CA VAL A 59 -1.75 0.15 -28.54
C VAL A 59 -0.85 -0.58 -29.52
N ASP A 60 0.07 -1.42 -29.02
CA ASP A 60 0.86 -2.27 -29.90
C ASP A 60 -0.12 -3.22 -30.59
N PRO A 61 -0.30 -3.17 -31.92
CA PRO A 61 -1.23 -4.07 -32.58
C PRO A 61 -0.88 -5.55 -32.36
N ASP A 62 0.35 -5.86 -31.95
CA ASP A 62 0.79 -7.19 -31.61
C ASP A 62 0.54 -7.57 -30.13
N ASP A 63 0.20 -6.62 -29.24
CA ASP A 63 -0.12 -6.80 -27.80
C ASP A 63 -1.27 -5.81 -27.42
N PRO A 64 -2.54 -6.20 -27.65
CA PRO A 64 -3.68 -5.27 -27.62
C PRO A 64 -4.09 -4.81 -26.23
N ASP A 65 -3.84 -5.60 -25.19
CA ASP A 65 -4.17 -5.29 -23.80
C ASP A 65 -2.96 -4.76 -23.00
N GLY A 66 -1.76 -4.87 -23.54
CA GLY A 66 -0.54 -4.31 -22.99
C GLY A 66 0.01 -5.10 -21.79
N ASP A 67 -0.34 -6.39 -21.68
CA ASP A 67 0.13 -7.23 -20.58
C ASP A 67 1.59 -7.67 -20.74
N GLY A 68 2.13 -7.59 -21.96
CA GLY A 68 3.50 -7.96 -22.32
C GLY A 68 3.63 -9.29 -23.08
N LEU A 69 2.54 -10.00 -23.36
CA LEU A 69 2.47 -11.12 -24.29
C LEU A 69 1.98 -10.64 -25.66
N THR A 70 2.57 -11.19 -26.72
CA THR A 70 2.05 -10.94 -28.07
C THR A 70 0.84 -11.83 -28.36
N ASN A 71 -0.06 -11.41 -29.26
CA ASN A 71 -1.18 -12.22 -29.77
C ASN A 71 -0.76 -13.65 -30.18
N ALA A 72 0.48 -13.83 -30.67
CA ALA A 72 1.00 -15.13 -31.07
C ALA A 72 1.40 -16.00 -29.87
N GLU A 73 1.96 -15.40 -28.83
CA GLU A 73 2.25 -16.08 -27.56
C GLU A 73 0.93 -16.45 -26.86
N GLU A 74 -0.05 -15.56 -26.89
CA GLU A 74 -1.38 -15.80 -26.33
C GLU A 74 -2.16 -16.88 -27.07
N ASP A 75 -2.11 -16.94 -28.42
CA ASP A 75 -2.69 -18.04 -29.20
C ASP A 75 -2.01 -19.40 -28.87
N GLU A 76 -0.71 -19.38 -28.55
CA GLU A 76 0.03 -20.57 -28.12
C GLU A 76 -0.35 -21.02 -26.70
N LEU A 77 -0.63 -20.08 -25.79
CA LEU A 77 -1.04 -20.34 -24.41
C LEU A 77 -2.54 -20.63 -24.28
N GLY A 78 -3.36 -20.11 -25.19
CA GLY A 78 -4.81 -20.19 -25.18
C GLY A 78 -5.51 -19.05 -24.43
N THR A 79 -4.79 -17.98 -24.10
CA THR A 79 -5.27 -16.77 -23.41
C THR A 79 -6.04 -15.84 -24.36
N ASP A 80 -6.75 -14.84 -23.82
CA ASP A 80 -7.53 -13.88 -24.61
C ASP A 80 -6.69 -12.62 -24.92
N PRO A 81 -6.33 -12.38 -26.20
CA PRO A 81 -5.48 -11.25 -26.60
C PRO A 81 -6.04 -9.85 -26.41
N ASN A 82 -7.16 -9.72 -25.70
CA ASN A 82 -7.75 -8.42 -25.38
C ASN A 82 -8.01 -8.30 -23.87
N LYS A 83 -7.41 -9.18 -23.07
CA LYS A 83 -7.64 -9.31 -21.64
C LYS A 83 -6.35 -9.76 -20.96
N ALA A 84 -5.67 -8.77 -20.36
CA ALA A 84 -4.39 -8.96 -19.68
C ALA A 84 -4.37 -10.04 -18.59
N ASP A 85 -5.53 -10.41 -18.04
CA ASP A 85 -5.74 -11.45 -17.04
C ASP A 85 -6.87 -12.34 -17.56
N SER A 86 -6.57 -13.49 -18.14
CA SER A 86 -7.53 -14.30 -18.87
C SER A 86 -8.53 -15.03 -17.98
N ASP A 87 -8.14 -15.45 -16.77
CA ASP A 87 -8.95 -16.25 -15.86
C ASP A 87 -9.59 -15.47 -14.68
N ASP A 88 -9.38 -14.15 -14.66
CA ASP A 88 -9.90 -13.19 -13.68
C ASP A 88 -9.35 -13.39 -12.24
N ASP A 89 -8.11 -13.88 -12.10
CA ASP A 89 -7.48 -14.13 -10.80
C ASP A 89 -6.69 -12.96 -10.20
N THR A 90 -6.64 -11.83 -10.91
CA THR A 90 -5.94 -10.57 -10.63
C THR A 90 -4.46 -10.49 -11.02
N TYR A 91 -3.87 -11.58 -11.51
CA TYR A 91 -2.52 -11.59 -12.08
C TYR A 91 -2.60 -11.56 -13.60
N TRP A 92 -1.69 -10.82 -14.23
CA TRP A 92 -1.65 -10.80 -15.69
C TRP A 92 -1.06 -12.09 -16.25
N ASP A 93 -1.52 -12.51 -17.43
CA ASP A 93 -1.09 -13.74 -18.08
C ASP A 93 0.44 -13.77 -18.23
N SER A 94 1.04 -12.63 -18.58
CA SER A 94 2.50 -12.48 -18.67
C SER A 94 3.24 -12.70 -17.33
N TRP A 95 2.65 -12.27 -16.22
CA TRP A 95 3.21 -12.43 -14.87
C TRP A 95 3.14 -13.88 -14.43
N GLU A 96 2.01 -14.51 -14.66
CA GLU A 96 1.78 -15.93 -14.38
C GLU A 96 2.71 -16.84 -15.15
N VAL A 97 2.88 -16.60 -16.45
CA VAL A 97 3.87 -17.33 -17.28
C VAL A 97 5.29 -17.18 -16.73
N THR A 98 5.63 -15.98 -16.23
CA THR A 98 6.95 -15.68 -15.65
C THR A 98 7.18 -16.45 -14.35
N GLU A 99 6.18 -16.53 -13.48
CA GLU A 99 6.24 -17.25 -12.20
C GLU A 99 5.96 -18.76 -12.34
N GLY A 100 5.50 -19.20 -13.52
CA GLY A 100 5.24 -20.59 -13.85
C GLY A 100 3.90 -21.12 -13.36
N THR A 101 2.91 -20.22 -13.22
CA THR A 101 1.51 -20.55 -12.95
C THR A 101 0.74 -20.73 -14.28
N ASP A 102 -0.57 -20.95 -14.23
CA ASP A 102 -1.37 -21.31 -15.42
C ASP A 102 -2.43 -20.23 -15.61
N PRO A 103 -2.29 -19.34 -16.62
CA PRO A 103 -3.26 -18.25 -16.86
C PRO A 103 -4.64 -18.72 -17.31
N LEU A 104 -4.76 -20.05 -17.48
CA LEU A 104 -5.95 -20.86 -17.73
C LEU A 104 -6.83 -21.13 -16.50
N ASP A 105 -6.23 -21.07 -15.32
CA ASP A 105 -6.76 -21.70 -14.12
C ASP A 105 -6.66 -20.76 -12.94
N TYR A 106 -7.81 -20.16 -12.60
CA TYR A 106 -7.96 -19.23 -11.48
C TYR A 106 -7.31 -19.73 -10.18
N GLU A 107 -7.22 -21.05 -9.92
CA GLU A 107 -6.59 -21.56 -8.69
C GLU A 107 -5.07 -21.73 -8.78
N SER A 108 -4.52 -21.70 -9.99
CA SER A 108 -3.10 -21.70 -10.29
C SER A 108 -2.60 -20.27 -10.39
N ARG A 109 -2.56 -19.58 -9.24
CA ARG A 109 -2.21 -18.15 -9.12
C ARG A 109 -0.85 -17.93 -8.46
N ILE A 110 -0.28 -16.72 -8.59
CA ILE A 110 1.02 -16.37 -7.99
C ILE A 110 0.98 -16.46 -6.45
N TYR A 111 -0.01 -15.82 -5.82
CA TYR A 111 -0.23 -15.90 -4.37
C TYR A 111 -1.69 -16.20 -4.05
N VAL A 112 -1.94 -17.21 -3.23
CA VAL A 112 -3.28 -17.62 -2.78
C VAL A 112 -4.00 -16.49 -2.05
N GLY A 113 -3.25 -15.63 -1.36
CA GLY A 113 -3.77 -14.46 -0.66
C GLY A 113 -4.12 -13.25 -1.54
N PHE A 114 -4.01 -13.34 -2.88
CA PHE A 114 -4.20 -12.22 -3.81
C PHE A 114 -3.30 -11.02 -3.48
N TRP A 115 -2.07 -11.30 -3.06
CA TRP A 115 -1.09 -10.26 -2.77
C TRP A 115 -0.64 -9.57 -4.05
N PRO A 116 -0.30 -8.27 -4.01
CA PRO A 116 0.32 -7.60 -5.14
C PRO A 116 1.53 -8.37 -5.69
N TYR A 117 1.77 -8.20 -6.99
CA TYR A 117 2.97 -8.66 -7.68
C TYR A 117 3.63 -7.48 -8.37
N ASN A 118 4.96 -7.35 -8.26
CA ASN A 118 5.71 -6.30 -8.94
C ASN A 118 6.79 -6.90 -9.84
N PRO A 119 6.56 -7.00 -11.17
CA PRO A 119 7.56 -7.53 -12.10
C PRO A 119 8.82 -6.67 -12.17
N ASN A 120 8.74 -5.38 -11.79
CA ASN A 120 9.82 -4.41 -11.84
C ASN A 120 10.54 -4.25 -10.48
N LYS A 121 10.27 -5.12 -9.50
CA LYS A 121 10.87 -5.04 -8.16
C LYS A 121 12.40 -5.03 -8.16
N ASP A 122 13.02 -5.63 -9.17
CA ASP A 122 14.48 -5.67 -9.36
C ASP A 122 15.10 -4.30 -9.71
N GLU A 123 14.30 -3.35 -10.19
CA GLU A 123 14.75 -2.00 -10.55
C GLU A 123 14.84 -1.06 -9.34
N LEU A 124 14.23 -1.42 -8.22
CA LEU A 124 14.19 -0.63 -7.00
C LEU A 124 15.55 -0.65 -6.26
N GLU A 125 15.79 0.36 -5.42
CA GLU A 125 16.93 0.31 -4.50
C GLU A 125 16.69 -0.76 -3.44
N GLN A 126 17.58 -1.75 -3.37
CA GLN A 126 17.38 -2.94 -2.54
C GLN A 126 18.02 -2.79 -1.16
N GLY A 127 17.23 -3.01 -0.12
CA GLY A 127 17.72 -3.24 1.23
C GLY A 127 18.28 -4.66 1.41
N THR A 128 19.19 -4.84 2.38
CA THR A 128 19.67 -6.18 2.78
C THR A 128 19.72 -6.30 4.29
N TRP A 129 19.64 -7.52 4.81
CA TRP A 129 19.79 -7.79 6.25
C TRP A 129 21.15 -7.37 6.82
N ALA A 130 22.19 -7.30 5.99
CA ALA A 130 23.51 -6.83 6.38
C ALA A 130 23.54 -5.31 6.59
N THR A 131 22.71 -4.57 5.86
CA THR A 131 22.62 -3.10 5.87
C THR A 131 21.36 -2.57 6.55
N ALA A 132 20.51 -3.46 7.07
CA ALA A 132 19.28 -3.14 7.78
C ALA A 132 19.52 -2.08 8.86
N SER A 133 18.67 -1.06 8.87
CA SER A 133 18.83 0.16 9.66
C SER A 133 17.46 0.76 9.96
N HIS A 134 17.38 1.52 11.06
CA HIS A 134 16.22 2.32 11.45
C HIS A 134 16.31 3.77 11.03
N ALA A 135 17.42 4.15 10.38
CA ALA A 135 17.60 5.49 9.88
C ALA A 135 16.52 5.81 8.84
N LEU A 136 15.93 7.00 8.94
CA LEU A 136 14.93 7.45 7.98
C LEU A 136 15.53 7.48 6.57
N GLY A 137 14.78 6.98 5.59
CA GLY A 137 15.21 6.83 4.20
C GLY A 137 16.12 5.63 3.93
N SER A 138 16.48 4.82 4.93
CA SER A 138 17.20 3.57 4.68
C SER A 138 16.25 2.49 4.17
N GLN A 139 16.71 1.63 3.26
CA GLN A 139 15.84 0.62 2.65
C GLN A 139 15.57 -0.56 3.60
N PHE A 140 14.30 -0.92 3.71
CA PHE A 140 13.87 -2.16 4.35
C PHE A 140 14.41 -3.35 3.54
N PRO A 141 14.92 -4.43 4.18
CA PRO A 141 15.49 -5.56 3.48
C PRO A 141 14.53 -6.19 2.47
N ARG A 142 15.03 -6.45 1.25
CA ARG A 142 14.36 -7.34 0.31
C ARG A 142 14.40 -8.75 0.87
N ALA A 143 13.23 -9.30 1.17
CA ALA A 143 13.10 -10.59 1.82
C ALA A 143 11.78 -11.26 1.43
N SER A 144 11.79 -12.59 1.51
CA SER A 144 10.61 -13.40 1.33
C SER A 144 10.22 -14.04 2.65
N PHE A 145 8.92 -14.15 2.89
CA PHE A 145 8.35 -14.71 4.10
C PHE A 145 7.28 -15.72 3.75
N LEU A 146 7.12 -16.72 4.60
CA LEU A 146 5.96 -17.60 4.51
C LEU A 146 4.73 -16.84 5.01
N ASP A 147 3.65 -16.83 4.25
CA ASP A 147 2.37 -16.26 4.68
C ASP A 147 1.45 -17.30 5.36
N GLN A 148 0.22 -16.91 5.70
CA GLN A 148 -0.77 -17.81 6.30
C GLN A 148 -1.33 -18.87 5.34
N HIS A 149 -1.10 -18.73 4.03
CA HIS A 149 -1.53 -19.69 3.01
C HIS A 149 -0.44 -20.71 2.68
N GLY A 150 0.79 -20.47 3.16
CA GLY A 150 1.95 -21.30 2.90
C GLY A 150 2.75 -20.85 1.67
N ASP A 151 2.43 -19.67 1.13
CA ASP A 151 3.16 -19.08 0.01
C ASP A 151 4.41 -18.37 0.50
N THR A 152 5.47 -18.42 -0.30
CA THR A 152 6.68 -17.64 -0.05
C THR A 152 6.55 -16.30 -0.77
N VAL A 153 6.13 -15.27 -0.02
CA VAL A 153 5.79 -13.94 -0.54
C VAL A 153 6.96 -13.00 -0.39
N GLU A 154 7.35 -12.32 -1.47
CA GLU A 154 8.40 -11.30 -1.43
C GLU A 154 7.83 -9.92 -1.12
N ILE A 155 8.26 -9.27 -0.03
CA ILE A 155 7.65 -7.98 0.38
C ILE A 155 7.82 -6.86 -0.67
N TYR A 156 8.84 -6.92 -1.52
CA TYR A 156 9.03 -5.93 -2.58
C TYR A 156 8.01 -6.06 -3.73
N ASP A 157 7.24 -7.15 -3.78
CA ASP A 157 6.09 -7.25 -4.70
C ASP A 157 4.99 -6.24 -4.40
N PHE A 158 4.95 -5.70 -3.17
CA PHE A 158 3.99 -4.70 -2.75
C PHE A 158 4.45 -3.26 -3.08
N ALA A 159 5.72 -3.10 -3.45
CA ALA A 159 6.31 -1.77 -3.65
C ALA A 159 5.70 -1.07 -4.87
N ASN A 160 5.52 0.25 -4.77
CA ASN A 160 4.89 1.10 -5.78
C ASN A 160 3.49 0.65 -6.24
N PHE A 161 2.78 -0.15 -5.45
CA PHE A 161 1.40 -0.51 -5.77
C PHE A 161 0.52 0.75 -5.79
N THR A 162 -0.34 0.87 -6.81
CA THR A 162 -1.21 2.06 -7.00
C THR A 162 -2.67 1.71 -7.24
N ASP A 163 -3.05 0.43 -7.30
CA ASP A 163 -4.43 0.04 -7.54
C ASP A 163 -5.27 0.22 -6.27
N ASN A 164 -5.73 1.46 -6.09
CA ASN A 164 -6.59 1.89 -5.00
C ASN A 164 -7.44 3.08 -5.48
N PRO A 165 -8.50 3.48 -4.76
CA PRO A 165 -9.43 4.52 -5.20
C PRO A 165 -8.81 5.89 -5.51
N THR A 166 -7.56 6.13 -5.09
CA THR A 166 -6.85 7.40 -5.30
C THR A 166 -5.78 7.33 -6.39
N ASN A 167 -5.49 6.14 -6.94
CA ASN A 167 -4.38 5.89 -7.86
C ASN A 167 -3.04 6.45 -7.35
N SER A 168 -2.85 6.46 -6.04
CA SER A 168 -1.63 6.96 -5.40
C SER A 168 -0.82 5.79 -4.84
N PRO A 169 0.51 5.91 -4.71
CA PRO A 169 1.32 4.84 -4.15
C PRO A 169 0.88 4.43 -2.75
N THR A 170 0.73 3.13 -2.53
CA THR A 170 0.33 2.54 -1.25
C THR A 170 1.50 2.51 -0.28
N PHE A 171 1.24 2.93 0.96
CA PHE A 171 2.23 2.95 2.03
C PHE A 171 2.13 1.72 2.92
N PHE A 172 3.05 1.54 3.87
CA PHE A 172 3.08 0.38 4.75
C PHE A 172 3.02 0.75 6.22
N VAL A 173 2.19 0.03 6.96
CA VAL A 173 2.30 -0.14 8.40
C VAL A 173 2.86 -1.53 8.65
N MET A 174 4.08 -1.58 9.18
CA MET A 174 4.75 -2.83 9.54
C MET A 174 4.42 -3.16 11.00
N ASP A 175 3.56 -4.15 11.20
CA ASP A 175 3.11 -4.63 12.51
C ASP A 175 3.97 -5.81 12.98
N VAL A 176 4.81 -5.57 13.99
CA VAL A 176 5.61 -6.60 14.64
C VAL A 176 4.80 -7.16 15.81
N ALA A 177 4.26 -8.37 15.62
CA ALA A 177 3.28 -8.98 16.51
C ALA A 177 3.76 -10.32 17.09
N ALA A 178 3.29 -10.62 18.30
CA ALA A 178 3.52 -11.89 18.98
C ALA A 178 2.19 -12.60 19.25
N GLN A 179 2.13 -13.91 19.07
CA GLN A 179 0.89 -14.67 19.21
C GLN A 179 0.37 -14.69 20.67
N TRP A 180 1.22 -14.56 21.67
CA TRP A 180 0.80 -14.48 23.08
C TRP A 180 0.34 -13.07 23.51
N CYS A 181 0.51 -12.05 22.66
CA CYS A 181 0.35 -10.65 23.01
C CYS A 181 -1.12 -10.20 22.90
N GLY A 182 -1.76 -9.98 24.05
CA GLY A 182 -3.14 -9.48 24.12
C GLY A 182 -3.38 -8.17 23.34
N PRO A 183 -2.55 -7.12 23.50
CA PRO A 183 -2.68 -5.89 22.70
C PRO A 183 -2.52 -6.10 21.19
N CYS A 184 -1.77 -7.12 20.75
CA CYS A 184 -1.61 -7.46 19.35
C CYS A 184 -2.90 -8.05 18.78
N HIS A 185 -3.57 -8.93 19.53
CA HIS A 185 -4.93 -9.39 19.17
C HIS A 185 -5.93 -8.24 19.09
N ASN A 186 -5.86 -7.26 20.01
CA ASN A 186 -6.72 -6.08 19.92
C ASN A 186 -6.44 -5.25 18.65
N ALA A 187 -5.17 -5.15 18.23
CA ALA A 187 -4.78 -4.47 17.00
C ALA A 187 -5.35 -5.19 15.76
N ALA A 188 -5.17 -6.52 15.71
CA ALA A 188 -5.68 -7.36 14.63
C ALA A 188 -7.20 -7.32 14.53
N ASP A 189 -7.91 -7.56 15.64
CA ASP A 189 -9.38 -7.43 15.70
C ASP A 189 -9.82 -6.03 15.24
N TRP A 190 -9.15 -4.98 15.73
CA TRP A 190 -9.49 -3.63 15.37
C TRP A 190 -9.29 -3.37 13.88
N ILE A 191 -8.15 -3.72 13.29
CA ILE A 191 -7.89 -3.41 11.89
C ILE A 191 -8.79 -4.23 10.95
N SER A 192 -9.17 -5.44 11.35
CA SER A 192 -10.14 -6.30 10.64
C SER A 192 -11.60 -5.92 10.84
N GLY A 193 -11.87 -4.74 11.40
CA GLY A 193 -13.23 -4.19 11.49
C GLY A 193 -14.04 -4.64 12.70
N VAL A 194 -13.43 -5.30 13.69
CA VAL A 194 -14.14 -5.72 14.90
C VAL A 194 -14.31 -4.54 15.87
N ASP A 195 -15.55 -4.15 16.10
CA ASP A 195 -15.92 -3.13 17.08
C ASP A 195 -16.31 -3.76 18.41
N SER A 196 -15.48 -3.54 19.43
CA SER A 196 -15.65 -4.09 20.78
C SER A 196 -15.16 -3.12 21.85
N PRO A 197 -15.47 -3.34 23.14
CA PRO A 197 -14.89 -2.55 24.23
C PRO A 197 -13.35 -2.55 24.26
N SER A 198 -12.71 -3.59 23.73
CA SER A 198 -11.25 -3.71 23.68
C SER A 198 -10.62 -2.95 22.50
N THR A 199 -11.39 -2.65 21.46
CA THR A 199 -10.92 -1.96 20.24
C THR A 199 -11.42 -0.52 20.14
N ALA A 200 -12.41 -0.13 20.94
CA ALA A 200 -13.02 1.20 20.89
C ALA A 200 -12.03 2.36 21.05
N SER A 201 -11.04 2.23 21.94
CA SER A 201 -10.03 3.27 22.14
C SER A 201 -9.09 3.41 20.95
N LEU A 202 -8.81 2.32 20.22
CA LEU A 202 -7.99 2.37 19.02
C LEU A 202 -8.75 3.09 17.90
N GLN A 203 -10.03 2.77 17.72
CA GLN A 203 -10.87 3.44 16.73
C GLN A 203 -11.05 4.93 17.03
N GLU A 204 -11.13 5.32 18.30
CA GLU A 204 -11.21 6.73 18.70
C GLU A 204 -9.88 7.47 18.46
N ALA A 205 -8.75 6.82 18.76
CA ALA A 205 -7.42 7.43 18.64
C ALA A 205 -6.91 7.50 17.19
N TYR A 206 -7.26 6.54 16.35
CA TYR A 206 -6.73 6.37 14.98
C TYR A 206 -7.84 6.15 13.95
N PRO A 207 -8.80 7.08 13.83
CA PRO A 207 -10.06 6.83 13.13
C PRO A 207 -9.92 6.52 11.63
N THR A 208 -8.85 6.97 10.98
CA THR A 208 -8.61 6.87 9.53
C THR A 208 -7.83 5.61 9.11
N VAL A 209 -7.10 4.98 10.03
CA VAL A 209 -6.14 3.91 9.70
C VAL A 209 -6.87 2.69 9.12
N ARG A 210 -7.94 2.25 9.77
CA ARG A 210 -8.76 1.13 9.30
C ARG A 210 -9.31 1.38 7.89
N GLU A 211 -9.85 2.57 7.64
CA GLU A 211 -10.37 2.95 6.32
C GLU A 211 -9.27 2.87 5.25
N LYS A 212 -8.09 3.45 5.51
CA LYS A 212 -6.97 3.41 4.55
C LYS A 212 -6.49 2.00 4.23
N VAL A 213 -6.48 1.09 5.21
CA VAL A 213 -6.15 -0.33 4.96
C VAL A 213 -7.23 -0.98 4.10
N GLN A 214 -8.50 -0.73 4.40
CA GLN A 214 -9.61 -1.30 3.64
C GLN A 214 -9.69 -0.75 2.21
N GLU A 215 -9.23 0.48 1.98
CA GLU A 215 -9.13 1.09 0.65
C GLU A 215 -7.84 0.73 -0.11
N GLY A 216 -6.93 -0.06 0.48
CA GLY A 216 -5.66 -0.40 -0.16
C GLY A 216 -4.67 0.78 -0.25
N ARG A 217 -4.90 1.87 0.49
CA ARG A 217 -3.99 3.03 0.59
C ARG A 217 -2.85 2.79 1.57
N VAL A 218 -3.04 1.85 2.49
CA VAL A 218 -2.01 1.35 3.40
C VAL A 218 -2.05 -0.17 3.40
N PHE A 219 -0.92 -0.81 3.14
CA PHE A 219 -0.72 -2.22 3.47
C PHE A 219 -0.41 -2.34 4.96
N TRP A 220 -1.29 -3.01 5.70
CA TRP A 220 -0.97 -3.49 7.03
C TRP A 220 -0.33 -4.85 6.91
N VAL A 221 0.97 -4.95 7.19
CA VAL A 221 1.71 -6.22 7.09
C VAL A 221 2.01 -6.70 8.49
N THR A 222 1.48 -7.87 8.85
CA THR A 222 1.73 -8.47 10.16
C THR A 222 2.92 -9.40 10.07
N TYR A 223 4.02 -9.06 10.72
CA TYR A 223 5.12 -9.98 10.99
C TYR A 223 4.84 -10.69 12.31
N MET A 224 4.43 -11.95 12.21
CA MET A 224 4.43 -12.84 13.36
C MET A 224 5.87 -13.14 13.72
N VAL A 225 6.32 -12.67 14.88
CA VAL A 225 7.70 -12.84 15.34
C VAL A 225 7.84 -13.77 16.53
N GLN A 226 6.74 -14.10 17.21
CA GLN A 226 6.75 -15.07 18.30
C GLN A 226 5.47 -15.90 18.32
N ASP A 227 5.60 -17.20 18.54
CA ASP A 227 4.48 -18.11 18.79
C ASP A 227 3.87 -17.89 20.20
N ALA A 228 2.89 -18.70 20.57
CA ALA A 228 2.22 -18.60 21.87
C ALA A 228 3.11 -18.95 23.08
N GLN A 229 4.31 -19.48 22.86
CA GLN A 229 5.31 -19.78 23.89
C GLN A 229 6.40 -18.71 23.98
N GLY A 230 6.45 -17.79 23.01
CA GLY A 230 7.49 -16.77 22.89
C GLY A 230 8.71 -17.24 22.08
N ASP A 231 8.61 -18.39 21.41
CA ASP A 231 9.63 -18.94 20.53
C ASP A 231 9.38 -18.47 19.07
N ALA A 232 10.31 -18.79 18.16
CA ALA A 232 10.17 -18.42 16.75
C ALA A 232 8.91 -19.08 16.13
N PRO A 233 8.12 -18.35 15.34
CA PRO A 233 6.84 -18.84 14.85
C PRO A 233 6.99 -19.79 13.66
N THR A 234 5.91 -20.50 13.38
CA THR A 234 5.77 -21.43 12.25
C THR A 234 4.57 -21.07 11.39
N LEU A 235 4.42 -21.73 10.24
CA LEU A 235 3.21 -21.64 9.42
C LEU A 235 1.93 -21.87 10.23
N ALA A 236 1.93 -22.90 11.09
CA ALA A 236 0.75 -23.26 11.88
C ALA A 236 0.33 -22.12 12.84
N ASP A 237 1.27 -21.29 13.28
CA ASP A 237 0.99 -20.15 14.13
C ASP A 237 0.35 -19.00 13.34
N ALA A 238 0.82 -18.76 12.11
CA ALA A 238 0.20 -17.82 11.16
C ALA A 238 -1.21 -18.28 10.75
N GLU A 239 -1.40 -19.56 10.42
CA GLU A 239 -2.72 -20.15 10.14
C GLU A 239 -3.68 -19.99 11.33
N THR A 240 -3.16 -20.23 12.55
CA THR A 240 -3.95 -20.04 13.78
C THR A 240 -4.33 -18.58 13.97
N TRP A 241 -3.41 -17.64 13.72
CA TRP A 241 -3.67 -16.21 13.80
C TRP A 241 -4.72 -15.77 12.78
N ALA A 242 -4.58 -16.19 11.52
CA ALA A 242 -5.55 -15.93 10.45
C ALA A 242 -6.94 -16.48 10.79
N SER A 243 -7.01 -17.67 11.41
CA SER A 243 -8.29 -18.22 11.86
C SER A 243 -8.92 -17.44 13.01
N MET A 244 -8.13 -16.75 13.84
CA MET A 244 -8.62 -15.93 14.95
C MET A 244 -9.02 -14.52 14.50
N HIS A 245 -8.25 -13.95 13.55
CA HIS A 245 -8.40 -12.60 13.02
C HIS A 245 -8.47 -12.67 11.49
N PRO A 246 -9.60 -13.15 10.93
CA PRO A 246 -9.73 -13.32 9.49
C PRO A 246 -9.78 -11.97 8.79
N ASP A 247 -8.83 -11.75 7.88
CA ASP A 247 -8.73 -10.58 7.01
C ASP A 247 -7.99 -10.96 5.74
N ASP A 248 -8.58 -10.68 4.59
CA ASP A 248 -8.02 -11.00 3.27
C ASP A 248 -7.07 -9.92 2.74
N LYS A 249 -6.94 -8.79 3.43
CA LYS A 249 -6.06 -7.68 3.04
C LYS A 249 -4.77 -7.61 3.84
N ILE A 250 -4.63 -8.46 4.85
CA ILE A 250 -3.52 -8.42 5.80
C ILE A 250 -2.70 -9.70 5.66
N PRO A 251 -1.52 -9.65 5.02
CA PRO A 251 -0.60 -10.77 5.03
C PRO A 251 -0.04 -10.98 6.45
N ILE A 252 0.06 -12.24 6.86
CA ILE A 252 0.67 -12.66 8.12
C ILE A 252 1.97 -13.40 7.79
N PHE A 253 3.08 -12.66 7.81
CA PHE A 253 4.40 -13.17 7.52
C PHE A 253 5.06 -13.81 8.73
N VAL A 254 5.56 -15.03 8.56
CA VAL A 254 6.28 -15.79 9.56
C VAL A 254 7.74 -15.34 9.60
N ASP A 255 8.18 -14.71 10.69
CA ASP A 255 9.60 -14.37 10.94
C ASP A 255 10.33 -15.54 11.62
N ASP A 256 10.41 -16.68 10.94
CA ASP A 256 11.05 -17.91 11.44
C ASP A 256 12.56 -17.74 11.68
N THR A 257 13.23 -16.91 10.86
CA THR A 257 14.64 -16.55 11.01
C THR A 257 14.91 -15.47 12.05
N GLN A 258 13.84 -14.89 12.64
CA GLN A 258 13.89 -13.84 13.66
C GLN A 258 14.58 -12.55 13.20
N GLN A 259 14.74 -12.34 11.90
CA GLN A 259 15.47 -11.19 11.38
C GLN A 259 14.68 -9.89 11.52
N VAL A 260 13.36 -9.93 11.38
CA VAL A 260 12.50 -8.76 11.62
C VAL A 260 12.54 -8.40 13.10
N LEU A 261 12.38 -9.37 14.00
CA LEU A 261 12.46 -9.13 15.44
C LEU A 261 13.82 -8.57 15.86
N ASP A 262 14.91 -9.24 15.46
CA ASP A 262 16.26 -8.87 15.88
C ASP A 262 16.68 -7.51 15.34
N ARG A 263 16.21 -7.14 14.15
CA ARG A 263 16.61 -5.89 13.51
C ARG A 263 15.65 -4.77 13.82
N TYR A 264 14.34 -4.96 13.70
CA TYR A 264 13.33 -3.91 13.75
C TYR A 264 12.47 -3.92 15.02
N GLY A 265 12.53 -4.99 15.82
CA GLY A 265 11.81 -5.08 17.08
C GLY A 265 12.24 -4.02 18.09
N SER A 266 11.28 -3.58 18.90
CA SER A 266 11.50 -2.58 19.94
C SER A 266 11.60 -3.17 21.36
N GLY A 267 11.40 -4.48 21.49
CA GLY A 267 11.28 -5.18 22.77
C GLY A 267 9.90 -5.06 23.43
N GLN A 268 8.90 -4.52 22.72
CA GLN A 268 7.50 -4.46 23.14
C GLN A 268 6.60 -4.88 21.97
N PHE A 269 5.40 -5.38 22.30
CA PHE A 269 4.42 -5.83 21.32
C PHE A 269 3.02 -5.24 21.62
N PRO A 270 2.23 -4.88 20.59
CA PRO A 270 2.66 -4.76 19.20
C PRO A 270 3.70 -3.63 19.07
N PHE A 271 4.45 -3.65 17.97
CA PHE A 271 5.30 -2.54 17.61
C PHE A 271 5.12 -2.21 16.15
N PHE A 272 4.89 -0.93 15.87
CA PHE A 272 4.64 -0.44 14.52
C PHE A 272 5.79 0.45 14.05
N PHE A 273 6.12 0.32 12.78
CA PHE A 273 6.97 1.28 12.09
C PHE A 273 6.41 1.49 10.68
N LEU A 274 6.73 2.65 10.08
CA LEU A 274 6.16 3.04 8.79
C LEU A 274 7.23 2.95 7.71
N VAL A 275 6.83 2.47 6.55
CA VAL A 275 7.68 2.32 5.37
C VAL A 275 6.95 2.94 4.18
N ASP A 276 7.70 3.63 3.34
CA ASP A 276 7.18 4.31 2.16
C ASP A 276 6.95 3.31 0.99
N PRO A 277 6.32 3.75 -0.12
CA PRO A 277 6.00 2.89 -1.25
C PRO A 277 7.23 2.32 -1.98
N VAL A 278 8.42 2.89 -1.77
CA VAL A 278 9.69 2.41 -2.35
C VAL A 278 10.55 1.66 -1.33
N MET A 279 9.93 1.16 -0.27
CA MET A 279 10.52 0.34 0.79
C MET A 279 11.47 1.08 1.74
N ALA A 280 11.47 2.41 1.76
CA ALA A 280 12.32 3.19 2.66
C ALA A 280 11.66 3.41 4.04
N ILE A 281 12.45 3.33 5.11
CA ILE A 281 11.96 3.59 6.47
C ILE A 281 11.51 5.05 6.58
N GLU A 282 10.21 5.27 6.79
CA GLU A 282 9.63 6.61 6.94
C GLU A 282 9.53 6.99 8.43
N PHE A 283 9.28 6.00 9.28
CA PHE A 283 9.26 6.20 10.71
C PHE A 283 9.69 4.95 11.45
N TRP A 284 10.66 5.10 12.34
CA TRP A 284 11.00 4.10 13.35
C TRP A 284 11.43 4.80 14.64
N ALA A 285 10.70 4.58 15.73
CA ALA A 285 11.12 5.10 17.03
C ALA A 285 10.60 4.24 18.18
N TYR A 286 11.46 4.06 19.18
CA TYR A 286 11.08 3.49 20.45
C TYR A 286 10.68 4.59 21.44
N ALA A 287 9.40 4.66 21.78
CA ALA A 287 8.89 5.69 22.69
C ALA A 287 9.16 5.40 24.18
N GLY A 288 9.77 4.25 24.51
CA GLY A 288 10.12 3.85 25.88
C GLY A 288 9.12 2.90 26.52
N ALA A 289 9.52 2.23 27.62
CA ALA A 289 8.78 1.11 28.21
C ALA A 289 7.33 1.37 28.66
N ASN A 290 6.92 2.63 28.79
CA ASN A 290 5.57 3.02 29.21
C ASN A 290 4.85 3.90 28.18
N ALA A 291 5.41 4.03 26.98
CA ALA A 291 4.77 4.77 25.92
C ALA A 291 3.67 3.95 25.28
N ASP A 292 2.76 4.65 24.63
CA ASP A 292 1.71 4.07 23.82
C ASP A 292 2.36 3.31 22.64
N PRO A 293 2.23 1.97 22.57
CA PRO A 293 2.83 1.19 21.49
C PRO A 293 2.16 1.48 20.13
N PHE A 294 0.96 2.06 20.13
CA PHE A 294 0.19 2.41 18.93
C PHE A 294 0.49 3.82 18.41
N PHE A 295 1.30 4.62 19.12
CA PHE A 295 1.65 5.99 18.69
C PHE A 295 2.09 6.11 17.21
N PRO A 296 2.87 5.18 16.62
CA PRO A 296 3.25 5.30 15.20
C PRO A 296 2.03 5.39 14.27
N LEU A 297 0.89 4.82 14.65
CA LEU A 297 -0.35 4.91 13.89
C LEU A 297 -0.93 6.33 13.83
N SER A 298 -0.61 7.19 14.80
CA SER A 298 -1.00 8.62 14.74
C SER A 298 -0.29 9.38 13.63
N LEU A 299 0.79 8.83 13.09
CA LEU A 299 1.58 9.42 12.02
C LEU A 299 1.09 8.97 10.64
N VAL A 300 0.17 8.01 10.56
CA VAL A 300 -0.40 7.54 9.30
C VAL A 300 -1.06 8.68 8.52
N ASP A 301 -1.67 9.67 9.17
CA ASP A 301 -2.24 10.84 8.48
C ASP A 301 -1.20 11.92 8.12
N GLU A 302 -0.05 11.93 8.78
CA GLU A 302 1.03 12.88 8.49
C GLU A 302 1.83 12.44 7.27
N TYR A 303 2.04 11.12 7.12
CA TYR A 303 2.93 10.56 6.11
C TYR A 303 2.21 9.82 4.98
N LEU A 304 0.98 9.29 5.17
CA LEU A 304 0.31 8.31 4.28
C LEU A 304 -1.14 8.73 3.87
#